data_AF-K1TX92-F1
#
_entry.id   AF-K1TX92-F1
#
_cell.length_a   1.000
_cell.length_b   1.000
_cell.length_c   1.000
_cell.angle_alpha   90.00
_cell.angle_beta   90.00
_cell.angle_gamma   90.00
#
_symmetry.space_group_name_H-M   'P 1'
#
loop_
_entity.id
_entity.type
_entity.pdbx_description
1 polymer ?
#
loop_
_entity_poly.entity_id
_entity_poly.type
_entity_poly.pdbx_seq_one_letter_code
_entity_poly.pdbx_strand_id
1 'polypeptide(L)'
;ISTISRVSNSKYVQTNYGIYPLKFFFNDGYTTEDGEEMSVREIRKILKECIDNEDKKKPLTDDELTELLKEKGYPIARRTVAKYRQQMNIPVARLRR
;
A
#
# COMPACT_ATOMS: atom_id res chain seq x y z
N ILE A 1 2.83 5.05 -22.04
CA ILE A 1 1.35 4.87 -22.02
C ILE A 1 0.98 3.85 -23.10
N SER A 2 0.53 2.66 -22.70
CA SER A 2 0.14 1.57 -23.62
C SER A 2 -1.32 1.69 -24.08
N THR A 3 -1.68 0.97 -25.15
CA THR A 3 -3.06 0.92 -25.70
C THR A 3 -4.09 0.53 -24.65
N ILE A 4 -3.76 -0.43 -23.78
CA ILE A 4 -4.61 -0.89 -22.67
C ILE A 4 -4.89 0.24 -21.67
N SER A 5 -3.88 1.04 -21.35
CA SER A 5 -4.01 2.18 -20.42
C SER A 5 -4.95 3.28 -20.96
N ARG A 6 -5.02 3.49 -22.28
CA ARG A 6 -5.98 4.45 -22.88
C ARG A 6 -7.42 3.96 -22.79
N VAL A 7 -7.63 2.68 -23.06
CA VAL A 7 -8.97 2.06 -23.02
C VAL A 7 -9.49 2.00 -21.58
N SER A 8 -8.63 1.64 -20.61
CA SER A 8 -9.04 1.55 -19.20
C SER A 8 -9.42 2.89 -18.56
N ASN A 9 -8.83 4.01 -19.01
CA ASN A 9 -9.19 5.35 -18.55
C ASN A 9 -10.52 5.87 -19.14
N SER A 10 -10.95 5.35 -20.30
CA SER A 10 -12.08 5.90 -21.06
C SER A 10 -13.37 5.08 -20.96
N LYS A 11 -13.35 3.98 -20.20
CA LYS A 11 -14.47 3.03 -20.10
C LYS A 11 -14.91 2.83 -18.66
N TYR A 12 -16.18 2.50 -18.50
CA TYR A 12 -16.84 2.23 -17.23
C TYR A 12 -17.46 0.84 -17.29
N VAL A 13 -17.50 0.14 -16.16
CA VAL A 13 -18.09 -1.19 -16.01
C VAL A 13 -19.27 -1.08 -15.07
N GLN A 14 -20.43 -1.56 -15.52
CA GLN A 14 -21.60 -1.73 -14.67
C GLN A 14 -21.50 -3.09 -13.96
N THR A 15 -21.62 -3.06 -12.64
CA THR A 15 -21.67 -4.24 -11.78
C THR A 15 -22.98 -4.25 -11.00
N ASN A 16 -23.31 -5.38 -10.37
CA ASN A 16 -24.48 -5.49 -9.49
C ASN A 16 -24.43 -4.53 -8.29
N TYR A 17 -23.25 -3.98 -7.99
CA TYR A 17 -23.01 -3.02 -6.90
C TYR A 17 -22.89 -1.57 -7.36
N GLY A 18 -23.04 -1.29 -8.67
CA GLY A 18 -22.95 0.05 -9.25
C GLY A 18 -22.00 0.14 -10.45
N ILE A 19 -21.80 1.37 -10.94
CA ILE A 19 -20.95 1.66 -12.10
C ILE A 19 -19.59 2.17 -11.60
N TYR A 20 -18.52 1.52 -12.05
CA TYR A 20 -17.14 1.87 -11.68
C TYR A 20 -16.30 2.18 -12.92
N PRO A 21 -15.38 3.15 -12.86
CA PRO A 21 -14.37 3.33 -13.91
C PRO A 21 -13.57 2.04 -14.10
N LEU A 22 -13.32 1.61 -15.33
CA LEU A 22 -12.62 0.36 -15.61
C LEU A 22 -11.21 0.36 -14.99
N LYS A 23 -10.54 1.52 -14.95
CA LYS A 23 -9.27 1.75 -14.23
C LYS A 23 -9.30 1.33 -12.75
N PHE A 24 -10.46 1.40 -12.08
CA PHE A 24 -10.58 1.02 -10.66
C PHE A 24 -10.15 -0.43 -10.40
N PHE A 25 -10.30 -1.31 -11.39
CA PHE A 25 -9.95 -2.73 -11.28
C PHE A 25 -8.49 -3.02 -11.64
N PHE A 26 -7.79 -2.07 -12.26
CA PHE A 26 -6.37 -2.19 -12.54
C PHE A 26 -5.62 -1.49 -11.40
N ASN A 27 -5.07 -2.26 -10.47
CA ASN A 27 -4.14 -1.71 -9.48
C ASN A 27 -2.87 -1.27 -10.19
N ASP A 28 -2.38 -0.07 -9.88
CA ASP A 28 -0.97 0.28 -10.09
C ASP A 28 -0.15 -0.59 -9.11
N GLY A 29 0.02 -1.87 -9.45
CA GLY A 29 0.86 -2.80 -8.71
C GLY A 29 2.30 -2.31 -8.76
N TYR A 30 2.95 -2.25 -7.59
CA TYR A 30 4.40 -2.03 -7.56
C TYR A 30 5.02 -3.39 -7.84
N THR A 31 5.50 -3.61 -9.06
CA THR A 31 6.23 -4.84 -9.40
C THR A 31 7.61 -4.76 -8.76
N THR A 32 7.84 -5.58 -7.75
CA THR A 32 9.18 -5.80 -7.20
C THR A 32 10.04 -6.52 -8.26
N GLU A 33 11.35 -6.35 -8.24
CA GLU A 33 12.28 -6.95 -9.23
C GLU A 33 12.17 -8.48 -9.34
N ASP A 34 11.58 -9.15 -8.33
CA ASP A 34 11.28 -10.58 -8.28
C ASP A 34 9.95 -11.01 -8.96
N GLY A 35 9.22 -10.09 -9.60
CA GLY A 35 8.05 -10.45 -10.42
C GLY A 35 6.74 -10.66 -9.64
N GLU A 36 6.70 -10.38 -8.34
CA GLU A 36 5.47 -10.37 -7.57
C GLU A 36 4.67 -9.08 -7.82
N GLU A 37 3.51 -9.19 -8.47
CA GLU A 37 2.55 -8.09 -8.65
C GLU A 37 1.88 -7.74 -7.32
N MET A 38 2.54 -6.90 -6.54
CA MET A 38 2.04 -6.50 -5.24
C MET A 38 1.02 -5.37 -5.33
N SER A 39 -0.20 -5.63 -4.86
CA SER A 39 -1.24 -4.59 -4.82
C SER A 39 -0.98 -3.60 -3.67
N VAL A 40 -1.07 -2.29 -3.95
CA VAL A 40 -0.98 -1.22 -2.94
C VAL A 40 -1.96 -1.40 -1.77
N ARG A 41 -3.05 -2.14 -1.99
CA ARG A 41 -4.01 -2.53 -0.94
C ARG A 41 -3.42 -3.54 0.05
N GLU A 42 -2.65 -4.53 -0.41
CA GLU A 42 -2.05 -5.55 0.44
C GLU A 42 -0.93 -4.95 1.30
N ILE A 43 -0.05 -4.14 0.72
CA ILE A 43 0.99 -3.43 1.47
C ILE A 43 0.37 -2.57 2.58
N ARG A 44 -0.73 -1.87 2.29
CA ARG A 44 -1.46 -1.08 3.31
C ARG A 44 -2.05 -1.97 4.40
N LYS A 45 -2.60 -3.13 4.06
CA LYS A 45 -3.16 -4.08 5.02
C LYS A 45 -2.07 -4.63 5.95
N ILE A 46 -0.96 -5.08 5.40
CA ILE A 46 0.17 -5.65 6.17
C ILE A 46 0.83 -4.57 7.03
N LEU A 47 1.03 -3.37 6.49
CA LEU A 47 1.56 -2.23 7.25
C LEU A 47 0.64 -1.88 8.43
N LYS A 48 -0.68 -1.91 8.21
CA LYS A 48 -1.65 -1.69 9.29
C LYS A 48 -1.59 -2.80 10.34
N GLU A 49 -1.55 -4.06 9.95
CA GLU A 49 -1.41 -5.19 10.89
C GLU A 49 -0.09 -5.13 11.69
N CYS A 50 1.01 -4.70 11.08
CA CYS A 50 2.28 -4.53 11.78
C CYS A 50 2.21 -3.40 12.81
N ILE A 51 1.52 -2.31 12.48
CA ILE A 51 1.28 -1.19 13.41
C ILE A 51 0.30 -1.59 14.51
N ASP A 52 -0.77 -2.32 14.20
CA ASP A 52 -1.78 -2.73 15.19
C ASP A 52 -1.20 -3.74 16.20
N ASN A 53 -0.21 -4.54 15.81
CA ASN A 53 0.54 -5.45 16.68
C ASN A 53 1.74 -4.79 17.38
N GLU A 54 1.98 -3.49 17.20
CA GLU A 54 3.12 -2.81 17.83
C GLU A 54 2.90 -2.62 19.34
N ASP A 55 3.99 -2.65 20.11
CA ASP A 55 3.93 -2.31 21.53
C ASP A 55 3.73 -0.80 21.69
N LYS A 56 2.58 -0.39 22.22
CA LYS A 56 2.22 1.03 22.45
C LYS A 56 3.24 1.77 23.33
N LYS A 57 4.03 1.06 24.15
CA LYS A 57 5.09 1.67 24.96
C LYS A 57 6.34 2.00 24.15
N LYS A 58 6.56 1.32 23.03
CA LYS A 58 7.68 1.51 22.09
C LYS A 58 7.15 1.44 20.65
N PRO A 59 6.51 2.52 20.17
CA PRO A 59 6.00 2.57 18.81
C PRO A 59 7.14 2.40 17.80
N LEU A 60 6.90 1.60 16.76
CA LEU A 60 7.90 1.30 15.74
C LEU A 60 8.15 2.52 14.87
N THR A 61 9.42 2.78 14.59
CA THR A 61 9.84 3.84 13.68
C THR A 61 9.60 3.44 12.23
N ASP A 62 9.54 4.44 11.34
CA ASP A 62 9.39 4.19 9.91
C ASP A 62 10.55 3.34 9.33
N ASP A 63 11.73 3.36 9.98
CA ASP A 63 12.89 2.55 9.60
C ASP A 63 12.73 1.09 10.05
N GLU A 64 12.29 0.85 11.29
CA GLU A 64 11.99 -0.51 11.79
C GLU A 64 10.85 -1.17 11.01
N LEU A 65 9.81 -0.42 10.66
CA LEU A 65 8.72 -0.91 9.80
C LEU A 65 9.25 -1.30 8.41
N THR A 66 10.25 -0.59 7.90
CA THR A 66 10.87 -0.90 6.61
C THR A 66 11.65 -2.20 6.68
N GLU A 67 12.43 -2.42 7.75
CA GLU A 67 13.15 -3.69 7.96
C GLU A 67 12.20 -4.88 8.14
N LEU A 68 11.13 -4.70 8.93
CA LEU A 68 10.14 -5.75 9.17
C LEU A 68 9.39 -6.15 7.90
N LEU A 69 9.09 -5.17 7.04
CA LEU A 69 8.46 -5.42 5.74
C LEU A 69 9.45 -6.06 4.77
N LYS A 70 10.73 -5.68 4.80
CA LYS A 70 11.79 -6.32 4.03
C LYS A 70 11.96 -7.80 4.43
N GLU A 71 11.91 -8.11 5.73
CA GLU A 71 11.98 -9.49 6.24
C GLU A 71 10.79 -10.34 5.78
N LYS A 72 9.61 -9.73 5.65
CA LYS A 72 8.40 -10.38 5.09
C LYS A 72 8.41 -10.53 3.56
N GLY A 73 9.50 -10.17 2.89
CA GLY A 73 9.62 -10.24 1.42
C GLY A 73 9.16 -8.98 0.69
N TYR A 74 8.93 -7.87 1.41
CA TYR A 74 8.42 -6.62 0.86
C TYR A 74 9.47 -5.50 0.92
N PRO A 75 10.38 -5.41 -0.06
CA PRO A 75 11.41 -4.37 -0.10
C PRO A 75 10.78 -3.03 -0.50
N ILE A 76 10.23 -2.33 0.49
CA ILE A 76 9.66 -1.00 0.31
C ILE A 76 10.58 0.07 0.89
N ALA A 77 10.63 1.24 0.25
CA ALA A 77 11.42 2.34 0.78
C ALA A 77 10.71 3.03 1.96
N ARG A 78 11.48 3.55 2.92
CA ARG A 78 10.98 4.36 4.05
C ARG A 78 10.03 5.48 3.63
N ARG A 79 10.32 6.16 2.51
CA ARG A 79 9.46 7.23 1.96
C ARG A 79 8.06 6.72 1.57
N THR A 80 7.99 5.50 1.05
CA THR A 80 6.73 4.83 0.68
C THR A 80 5.94 4.42 1.91
N VAL A 81 6.62 3.92 2.95
CA VAL A 81 6.01 3.64 4.27
C VAL A 81 5.41 4.91 4.86
N ALA A 82 6.18 6.01 4.91
CA ALA A 82 5.70 7.29 5.44
C ALA A 82 4.50 7.83 4.67
N LYS A 83 4.51 7.73 3.33
CA LYS A 83 3.37 8.12 2.47
C LYS A 83 2.12 7.30 2.81
N TYR A 84 2.22 5.98 2.89
CA TYR A 84 1.07 5.13 3.19
C TYR A 84 0.58 5.30 4.62
N ARG A 85 1.48 5.51 5.57
CA ARG A 85 1.15 5.85 6.96
C ARG A 85 0.34 7.15 7.06
N GLN A 86 0.77 8.20 6.34
CA GLN A 86 0.02 9.46 6.28
C GLN A 86 -1.36 9.28 5.64
N GLN A 87 -1.47 8.50 4.57
CA GLN A 87 -2.76 8.19 3.93
C GLN A 87 -3.71 7.42 4.86
N MET A 88 -3.17 6.61 5.78
CA MET A 88 -3.96 5.91 6.80
C MET A 88 -4.19 6.75 8.07
N ASN A 89 -3.81 8.02 8.05
CA ASN A 89 -3.96 8.97 9.15
C ASN A 89 -3.30 8.53 10.47
N ILE A 90 -2.24 7.72 10.39
CA ILE A 90 -1.56 7.20 11.58
C ILE A 90 -0.40 8.15 11.95
N PRO A 91 -0.37 8.69 13.19
CA PRO A 91 0.64 9.66 13.60
C PRO A 91 2.06 9.07 13.55
N VAL A 92 3.08 9.94 13.60
CA VAL A 92 4.49 9.54 13.70
C VAL A 92 4.72 8.75 14.99
N ALA A 93 5.69 7.84 15.00
CA ALA A 93 6.07 7.07 16.19
C ALA A 93 6.25 7.95 17.44
N ARG A 94 6.80 9.16 17.27
CA ARG A 94 6.95 10.14 18.36
C ARG A 94 5.65 10.59 19.02
N LEU A 95 4.53 10.59 18.29
CA LEU A 95 3.19 10.97 18.77
C LEU A 95 2.35 9.76 19.22
N ARG A 96 2.87 8.53 19.11
CA ARG A 96 2.17 7.28 19.48
C ARG A 96 2.53 6.76 20.87
N ARG A 97 3.28 7.52 21.65
CA ARG A 97 3.60 7.23 23.06
C ARG A 97 2.44 7.62 23.98
#